data_AF-A0A671YSU4-F1
#
_entry.id   AF-A0A671YSU4-F1
#
_cell.length_a   1.000
_cell.length_b   1.000
_cell.length_c   1.000
_cell.angle_alpha   90.00
_cell.angle_beta   90.00
_cell.angle_gamma   90.00
#
_symmetry.space_group_name_H-M   'P 1'
#
loop_
_entity.id
_entity.type
_entity.pdbx_description
1 polymer ?
#
loop_
_entity_poly.entity_id
_entity_poly.type
_entity_poly.pdbx_seq_one_letter_code
_entity_poly.pdbx_strand_id
1 'polypeptide(L)'
;MDSQKMQSPSQSKKKSLSRFLMRGVLRCKHFHFPVFLRPGFVPCLAAPKIPEGERVDFDDIHRKRMEKDLLELHSLIEAHFEKRKKEEEELISLTQRIEKRRSERAEQMKIRAERERERLLKAAEEKARKEDEEAKKKADDDARKKMILSNLSFTGYKTQTGPKRQTEREKKKKILNDRRKELNVDHMREDSLREKAKELWDWIRQLEAEKYELQYKHSKQKYEVTVLRNRVSDHQKISKGGRSKRGLRK
;
A
#
# COMPACT_ATOMS: atom_id res chain seq x y z
N MET A 1 12.46 -36.20 17.71
CA MET A 1 11.16 -36.89 17.60
C MET A 1 10.22 -36.03 18.42
N ASP A 2 9.37 -35.19 17.86
CA ASP A 2 8.52 -35.37 16.68
C ASP A 2 8.42 -34.10 15.82
N SER A 3 8.46 -34.31 14.51
CA SER A 3 8.28 -33.29 13.49
C SER A 3 6.80 -33.18 13.13
N GLN A 4 6.17 -32.03 13.37
CA GLN A 4 4.89 -31.69 12.74
C GLN A 4 5.07 -30.61 11.68
N LYS A 5 4.79 -31.06 10.46
CA LYS A 5 4.94 -30.42 9.15
C LYS A 5 3.66 -29.63 8.89
N MET A 6 3.70 -28.30 8.99
CA MET A 6 2.58 -27.45 8.56
C MET A 6 2.64 -27.29 7.03
N GLN A 7 1.80 -28.09 6.37
CA GLN A 7 1.52 -28.01 4.94
C GLN A 7 0.60 -26.82 4.64
N SER A 8 0.95 -26.10 3.59
CA SER A 8 0.18 -25.06 2.92
C SER A 8 -1.14 -25.61 2.35
N PRO A 9 -2.29 -24.93 2.54
CA PRO A 9 -3.52 -25.30 1.86
C PRO A 9 -3.54 -24.81 0.41
N SER A 10 -3.63 -25.80 -0.48
CA SER A 10 -3.91 -25.69 -1.90
C SER A 10 -5.16 -24.88 -2.21
N GLN A 11 -5.03 -24.01 -3.20
CA GLN A 11 -6.09 -23.31 -3.91
C GLN A 11 -7.18 -24.29 -4.40
N SER A 12 -8.41 -24.15 -3.91
CA SER A 12 -9.59 -24.71 -4.59
C SER A 12 -10.85 -23.98 -4.15
N LYS A 13 -11.38 -23.14 -5.06
CA LYS A 13 -12.80 -22.87 -5.33
C LYS A 13 -12.91 -21.64 -6.25
N LYS A 14 -12.70 -21.86 -7.55
CA LYS A 14 -13.30 -21.06 -8.62
C LYS A 14 -14.07 -22.01 -9.54
N LYS A 15 -15.34 -22.24 -9.20
CA LYS A 15 -16.43 -22.58 -10.12
C LYS A 15 -17.18 -21.24 -10.29
N SER A 16 -17.62 -20.74 -11.43
CA SER A 16 -17.70 -21.21 -12.80
C SER A 16 -18.12 -19.98 -13.62
N LEU A 17 -17.42 -19.65 -14.72
CA LEU A 17 -17.95 -18.92 -15.88
C LEU A 17 -16.78 -18.57 -16.80
N SER A 18 -16.42 -19.54 -17.63
CA SER A 18 -15.73 -19.34 -18.91
C SER A 18 -15.51 -20.73 -19.50
N ARG A 19 -16.53 -21.21 -20.21
CA ARG A 19 -16.42 -22.33 -21.12
C ARG A 19 -16.62 -21.74 -22.50
N PHE A 20 -15.54 -21.26 -23.12
CA PHE A 20 -15.34 -21.37 -24.57
C PHE A 20 -13.98 -20.76 -24.92
N LEU A 21 -12.96 -21.60 -25.09
CA LEU A 21 -12.06 -21.50 -26.24
C LEU A 21 -11.14 -22.74 -26.28
N MET A 22 -11.01 -23.27 -27.50
CA MET A 22 -9.92 -24.10 -28.01
C MET A 22 -9.89 -25.59 -27.64
N ARG A 23 -10.57 -26.38 -28.48
CA ARG A 23 -9.98 -27.58 -29.09
C ARG A 23 -10.28 -27.58 -30.57
N GLY A 24 -9.27 -27.29 -31.39
CA GLY A 24 -9.23 -27.69 -32.79
C GLY A 24 -8.47 -29.00 -32.90
N VAL A 25 -9.04 -29.99 -33.59
CA VAL A 25 -8.31 -31.01 -34.36
C VAL A 25 -9.27 -31.51 -35.46
N LEU A 26 -8.87 -31.19 -36.70
CA LEU A 26 -9.10 -31.91 -37.96
C LEU A 26 -10.52 -32.37 -38.32
N ARG A 27 -11.13 -31.63 -39.25
CA ARG A 27 -11.83 -32.24 -40.40
C ARG A 27 -11.43 -31.52 -41.68
N CYS A 28 -10.55 -32.19 -42.43
CA CYS A 28 -10.25 -31.91 -43.81
C CYS A 28 -11.54 -32.13 -44.62
N LYS A 29 -12.16 -31.05 -45.10
CA LYS A 29 -13.20 -31.09 -46.11
C LYS A 29 -12.82 -30.09 -47.18
N HIS A 30 -12.35 -30.64 -48.31
CA HIS A 30 -12.47 -30.15 -49.67
C HIS A 30 -12.72 -28.64 -49.78
N PHE A 31 -11.62 -27.91 -49.94
CA PHE A 31 -11.63 -26.56 -50.49
C PHE A 31 -12.16 -26.64 -51.92
N HIS A 32 -13.44 -26.34 -52.08
CA HIS A 32 -14.01 -25.98 -53.37
C HIS A 32 -13.43 -24.60 -53.71
N PHE A 33 -12.45 -24.59 -54.61
CA PHE A 33 -12.00 -23.39 -55.31
C PHE A 33 -13.20 -22.78 -56.05
N PRO A 34 -13.63 -21.54 -55.77
CA PRO A 34 -14.46 -20.81 -56.71
C PRO A 34 -13.54 -20.38 -57.85
N VAL A 35 -13.73 -21.09 -58.94
CA VAL A 35 -13.37 -20.78 -60.32
C VAL A 35 -13.11 -19.29 -60.53
N PHE A 36 -11.89 -19.02 -60.99
CA PHE A 36 -11.46 -17.83 -61.71
C PHE A 36 -12.60 -17.35 -62.64
N LEU A 37 -13.37 -16.34 -62.22
CA LEU A 37 -14.37 -15.72 -63.09
C LEU A 37 -13.62 -15.02 -64.21
N ARG A 38 -13.73 -15.60 -65.42
CA ARG A 38 -13.38 -14.94 -66.67
C ARG A 38 -14.06 -13.56 -66.75
N PRO A 39 -13.41 -12.55 -67.32
CA PRO A 39 -14.07 -11.30 -67.64
C PRO A 39 -15.23 -11.59 -68.59
N GLY A 40 -16.42 -11.10 -68.25
CA GLY A 40 -17.57 -11.13 -69.13
C GLY A 40 -17.22 -10.48 -70.47
N PHE A 41 -17.48 -11.22 -71.54
CA PHE A 41 -17.44 -10.76 -72.91
C PHE A 41 -18.42 -9.58 -73.05
N VAL A 42 -17.88 -8.36 -73.09
CA VAL A 42 -18.62 -7.15 -73.43
C VAL A 42 -19.14 -7.31 -74.87
N PRO A 43 -20.43 -7.05 -75.16
CA PRO A 43 -20.90 -7.05 -76.54
C PRO A 43 -20.12 -6.00 -77.32
N CYS A 44 -19.76 -6.34 -78.56
CA CYS A 44 -19.19 -5.43 -79.54
C CYS A 44 -20.14 -4.24 -79.73
N LEU A 45 -19.96 -3.17 -78.95
CA LEU A 45 -20.49 -1.86 -79.25
C LEU A 45 -19.71 -1.39 -80.48
N ALA A 46 -20.42 -1.31 -81.60
CA ALA A 46 -19.91 -0.76 -82.85
C ALA A 46 -19.13 0.53 -82.59
N ALA A 47 -17.98 0.67 -83.26
CA ALA A 47 -17.14 1.85 -83.21
C ALA A 47 -18.03 3.11 -83.37
N PRO A 48 -18.01 4.05 -82.41
CA PRO A 48 -18.72 5.31 -82.56
C PRO A 48 -18.20 5.97 -83.84
N LYS A 49 -19.09 6.17 -84.81
CA LYS A 49 -18.82 6.96 -86.00
C LYS A 49 -18.39 8.34 -85.53
N ILE A 50 -17.11 8.65 -85.71
CA ILE A 50 -16.53 9.96 -85.45
C ILE A 50 -17.10 10.90 -86.52
N PRO A 51 -17.95 11.88 -86.20
CA PRO A 51 -18.24 12.95 -87.13
C PRO A 51 -16.94 13.71 -87.40
N GLU A 52 -16.61 13.76 -88.68
CA GLU A 52 -15.43 14.36 -89.25
C GLU A 52 -15.41 15.87 -88.95
N GLY A 53 -14.33 16.34 -88.32
CA GLY A 53 -13.96 17.76 -88.36
C GLY A 53 -14.36 18.62 -87.15
N GLU A 54 -13.86 18.30 -85.95
CA GLU A 54 -13.62 19.33 -84.93
C GLU A 54 -12.12 19.34 -84.64
N ARG A 55 -11.45 20.46 -84.92
CA ARG A 55 -10.01 20.61 -84.68
C ARG A 55 -9.76 20.33 -83.20
N VAL A 56 -9.08 19.23 -82.91
CA VAL A 56 -8.63 18.87 -81.57
C VAL A 56 -7.65 19.95 -81.12
N ASP A 57 -8.12 20.85 -80.27
CA ASP A 57 -7.31 21.93 -79.71
C ASP A 57 -6.39 21.33 -78.63
N PHE A 58 -5.10 21.20 -78.94
CA PHE A 58 -4.12 20.62 -78.02
C PHE A 58 -3.99 21.43 -76.73
N ASP A 59 -4.24 22.73 -76.79
CA ASP A 59 -4.26 23.59 -75.60
C ASP A 59 -5.47 23.28 -74.71
N ASP A 60 -6.60 22.88 -75.29
CA ASP A 60 -7.80 22.46 -74.55
C ASP A 60 -7.57 21.12 -73.82
N ILE A 61 -6.86 20.18 -74.45
CA ILE A 61 -6.46 18.93 -73.81
C ILE A 61 -5.51 19.21 -72.64
N HIS A 62 -4.56 20.12 -72.80
CA HIS A 62 -3.62 20.47 -71.74
C HIS A 62 -4.32 21.16 -70.56
N ARG A 63 -5.22 22.11 -70.83
CA ARG A 63 -6.06 22.76 -69.80
C ARG A 63 -6.92 21.75 -69.05
N LYS A 64 -7.63 20.86 -69.75
CA LYS A 64 -8.46 19.81 -69.14
C LYS A 64 -7.65 18.82 -68.31
N ARG A 65 -6.40 18.52 -68.70
CA ARG A 65 -5.49 17.71 -67.88
C ARG A 65 -5.12 18.44 -66.59
N MET A 66 -4.69 19.70 -66.68
CA MET A 66 -4.36 20.50 -65.49
C MET A 66 -5.54 20.68 -64.55
N GLU A 67 -6.73 20.93 -65.08
CA GLU A 67 -7.96 21.03 -64.28
C GLU A 67 -8.31 19.71 -63.58
N LYS A 68 -8.17 18.58 -64.28
CA LYS A 68 -8.39 17.25 -63.70
C LYS A 68 -7.38 16.93 -62.60
N ASP A 69 -6.10 17.20 -62.84
CA ASP A 69 -5.02 16.93 -61.88
C ASP A 69 -5.19 17.80 -60.63
N LEU A 70 -5.61 19.06 -60.80
CA LEU A 70 -5.95 19.94 -59.67
C LEU A 70 -7.16 19.42 -58.89
N LEU A 71 -8.23 19.03 -59.55
CA LEU A 71 -9.42 18.48 -58.88
C LEU A 71 -9.11 17.17 -58.14
N GLU A 72 -8.33 16.29 -58.74
CA GLU A 72 -7.88 15.05 -58.12
C GLU A 72 -7.01 15.33 -56.90
N LEU A 73 -6.07 16.29 -57.00
CA LEU A 73 -5.24 16.71 -55.88
C LEU A 73 -6.08 17.27 -54.73
N HIS A 74 -7.04 18.16 -55.02
CA HIS A 74 -7.97 18.70 -54.03
C HIS A 74 -8.78 17.60 -53.35
N SER A 75 -9.31 16.64 -54.14
CA SER A 75 -10.07 15.51 -53.61
C SER A 75 -9.23 14.60 -52.72
N LEU A 76 -7.96 14.32 -53.09
CA LEU A 76 -7.04 13.53 -52.28
C LEU A 76 -6.68 14.22 -50.96
N ILE A 77 -6.47 15.55 -51.01
CA ILE A 77 -6.20 16.36 -49.82
C ILE A 77 -7.39 16.27 -48.86
N GLU A 78 -8.60 16.54 -49.33
CA GLU A 78 -9.82 16.47 -48.52
C GLU A 78 -10.06 15.06 -47.96
N ALA A 79 -9.90 14.03 -48.79
CA ALA A 79 -10.06 12.64 -48.36
C ALA A 79 -9.04 12.26 -47.27
N HIS A 80 -7.80 12.74 -47.35
CA HIS A 80 -6.79 12.49 -46.33
C HIS A 80 -7.13 13.18 -45.00
N PHE A 81 -7.56 14.44 -45.04
CA PHE A 81 -7.97 15.18 -43.83
C PHE A 81 -9.22 14.58 -43.19
N GLU A 82 -10.24 14.25 -43.97
CA GLU A 82 -11.46 13.63 -43.47
C GLU A 82 -11.19 12.24 -42.88
N LYS A 83 -10.31 11.45 -43.50
CA LYS A 83 -9.89 10.16 -42.95
C LYS A 83 -9.19 10.33 -41.61
N ARG A 84 -8.20 11.23 -41.52
CA ARG A 84 -7.46 11.50 -40.28
C ARG A 84 -8.38 12.01 -39.17
N LYS A 85 -9.27 12.94 -39.49
CA LYS A 85 -10.23 13.49 -38.54
C LYS A 85 -11.15 12.41 -37.96
N LYS A 86 -11.69 11.53 -38.80
CA LYS A 86 -12.51 10.39 -38.35
C LYS A 86 -11.73 9.42 -37.48
N GLU A 87 -10.50 9.08 -37.88
CA GLU A 87 -9.62 8.21 -37.07
C GLU A 87 -9.28 8.84 -35.71
N GLU A 88 -9.03 10.15 -35.66
CA GLU A 88 -8.77 10.89 -34.40
C GLU A 88 -10.01 10.95 -33.51
N GLU A 89 -11.19 11.24 -34.06
CA GLU A 89 -12.46 11.24 -33.33
C GLU A 89 -12.76 9.85 -32.73
N GLU A 90 -12.54 8.79 -33.50
CA GLU A 90 -12.68 7.41 -33.02
C GLU A 90 -11.68 7.10 -31.90
N LEU A 91 -10.42 7.47 -32.06
CA LEU A 91 -9.37 7.25 -31.06
C LEU A 91 -9.66 8.02 -29.76
N ILE A 92 -10.10 9.27 -29.86
CA ILE A 92 -10.50 10.10 -28.73
C ILE A 92 -11.69 9.46 -28.02
N SER A 93 -12.73 9.04 -28.76
CA SER A 93 -13.91 8.39 -28.17
C SER A 93 -13.56 7.10 -27.42
N LEU A 94 -12.65 6.30 -27.98
CA LEU A 94 -12.18 5.06 -27.38
C LEU A 94 -11.37 5.34 -26.12
N THR A 95 -10.46 6.31 -26.18
CA THR A 95 -9.63 6.72 -25.05
C THR A 95 -10.50 7.23 -23.90
N GLN A 96 -11.48 8.10 -24.18
CA GLN A 96 -12.43 8.60 -23.19
C GLN A 96 -13.24 7.45 -22.55
N ARG A 97 -13.66 6.44 -23.31
CA ARG A 97 -14.34 5.25 -22.76
C ARG A 97 -13.43 4.40 -21.88
N ILE A 98 -12.15 4.29 -22.21
CA ILE A 98 -11.16 3.56 -21.40
C ILE A 98 -10.87 4.33 -20.11
N GLU A 99 -10.67 5.64 -20.21
CA GLU A 99 -10.48 6.58 -19.10
C GLU A 99 -11.66 6.47 -18.12
N LYS A 100 -12.90 6.55 -18.62
CA LYS A 100 -14.12 6.40 -17.81
C LYS A 100 -14.18 5.06 -17.09
N ARG A 101 -13.88 3.94 -17.77
CA ARG A 101 -13.83 2.63 -17.12
C ARG A 101 -12.69 2.48 -16.11
N ARG A 102 -11.60 3.24 -16.26
CA ARG A 102 -10.50 3.27 -15.27
C ARG A 102 -10.90 4.09 -14.06
N SER A 103 -11.50 5.27 -14.23
CA SER A 103 -11.98 6.10 -13.12
C SER A 103 -13.07 5.40 -12.33
N GLU A 104 -14.06 4.77 -12.99
CA GLU A 104 -15.12 3.98 -12.32
C GLU A 104 -14.53 2.84 -11.46
N ARG A 105 -13.53 2.12 -11.97
CA ARG A 105 -12.85 1.08 -11.18
C ARG A 105 -12.07 1.66 -10.01
N ALA A 106 -11.40 2.79 -10.21
CA ALA A 106 -10.67 3.48 -9.14
C ALA A 106 -11.63 3.95 -8.04
N GLU A 107 -12.79 4.50 -8.40
CA GLU A 107 -13.82 4.91 -7.45
C GLU A 107 -14.43 3.71 -6.72
N GLN A 108 -14.74 2.62 -7.41
CA GLN A 108 -15.21 1.39 -6.76
C GLN A 108 -14.21 0.85 -5.74
N MET A 109 -12.90 0.92 -6.06
CA MET A 109 -11.86 0.54 -5.11
C MET A 109 -11.77 1.50 -3.92
N LYS A 110 -11.87 2.82 -4.15
CA LYS A 110 -11.92 3.82 -3.08
C LYS A 110 -13.10 3.58 -2.14
N ILE A 111 -14.31 3.38 -2.68
CA ILE A 111 -15.52 3.12 -1.88
C ILE A 111 -15.38 1.82 -1.08
N ARG A 112 -14.78 0.77 -1.65
CA ARG A 112 -14.53 -0.47 -0.91
C ARG A 112 -13.53 -0.26 0.23
N ALA A 113 -12.43 0.44 -0.03
CA ALA A 113 -11.42 0.75 0.97
C ALA A 113 -11.97 1.65 2.08
N GLU A 114 -12.82 2.63 1.74
CA GLU A 114 -13.48 3.51 2.69
C GLU A 114 -14.46 2.75 3.59
N ARG A 115 -15.33 1.90 3.02
CA ARG A 115 -16.24 1.04 3.80
C ARG A 115 -15.48 0.07 4.71
N GLU A 116 -14.32 -0.44 4.27
CA GLU A 116 -13.46 -1.27 5.10
C GLU A 116 -12.83 -0.48 6.25
N ARG A 117 -12.31 0.72 5.97
CA ARG A 117 -11.80 1.65 6.99
C ARG A 117 -12.88 2.03 8.01
N GLU A 118 -14.10 2.32 7.56
CA GLU A 118 -15.23 2.65 8.43
C GLU A 118 -15.58 1.49 9.37
N ARG A 119 -15.60 0.25 8.86
CA ARG A 119 -15.82 -0.95 9.70
C ARG A 119 -14.72 -1.12 10.74
N LEU A 120 -13.46 -0.95 10.35
CA LEU A 120 -12.33 -1.00 11.27
C LEU A 120 -12.41 0.11 12.33
N LEU A 121 -12.78 1.32 11.92
CA LEU A 121 -12.94 2.47 12.81
C LEU A 121 -14.09 2.23 13.80
N LYS A 122 -15.25 1.76 13.33
CA LYS A 122 -16.41 1.46 14.18
C LYS A 122 -16.11 0.33 15.17
N ALA A 123 -15.39 -0.71 14.75
CA ALA A 123 -14.95 -1.77 15.65
C ALA A 123 -13.92 -1.26 16.69
N ALA A 124 -13.04 -0.35 16.30
CA ALA A 124 -12.09 0.29 17.21
C ALA A 124 -12.80 1.23 18.20
N GLU A 125 -13.81 1.98 17.74
CA GLU A 125 -14.62 2.87 18.57
C GLU A 125 -15.52 2.11 19.53
N GLU A 126 -16.18 1.03 19.11
CA GLU A 126 -16.96 0.16 19.99
C GLU A 126 -16.06 -0.50 21.06
N LYS A 127 -14.86 -0.92 20.67
CA LYS A 127 -13.85 -1.43 21.59
C LYS A 127 -13.38 -0.34 22.57
N ALA A 128 -13.15 0.88 22.09
CA ALA A 128 -12.78 2.01 22.94
C ALA A 128 -13.90 2.38 23.92
N ARG A 129 -15.16 2.42 23.48
CA ARG A 129 -16.32 2.70 24.34
C ARG A 129 -16.52 1.61 25.39
N LYS A 130 -16.31 0.34 25.02
CA LYS A 130 -16.35 -0.79 25.96
C LYS A 130 -15.20 -0.73 26.97
N GLU A 131 -14.01 -0.33 26.53
CA GLU A 131 -12.85 -0.13 27.41
C GLU A 131 -13.07 1.05 28.38
N ASP A 132 -13.71 2.13 27.93
CA ASP A 132 -14.06 3.29 28.77
C ASP A 132 -15.19 2.98 29.77
N GLU A 133 -16.22 2.23 29.36
CA GLU A 133 -17.29 1.73 30.24
C GLU A 133 -16.74 0.72 31.27
N GLU A 134 -15.84 -0.17 30.87
CA GLU A 134 -15.16 -1.11 31.78
C GLU A 134 -14.20 -0.38 32.73
N ALA A 135 -13.52 0.67 32.26
CA ALA A 135 -12.69 1.52 33.11
C ALA A 135 -13.52 2.30 34.14
N LYS A 136 -14.69 2.83 33.75
CA LYS A 136 -15.60 3.53 34.66
C LYS A 136 -16.22 2.57 35.68
N LYS A 137 -16.71 1.41 35.25
CA LYS A 137 -17.24 0.38 36.16
C LYS A 137 -16.17 -0.12 37.12
N LYS A 138 -14.94 -0.29 36.65
CA LYS A 138 -13.80 -0.65 37.50
C LYS A 138 -13.45 0.45 38.50
N ALA A 139 -13.54 1.72 38.11
CA ALA A 139 -13.33 2.85 39.02
C ALA A 139 -14.43 2.92 40.10
N ASP A 140 -15.69 2.70 39.73
CA ASP A 140 -16.82 2.67 40.68
C ASP A 140 -16.76 1.44 41.60
N ASP A 141 -16.39 0.26 41.08
CA ASP A 141 -16.18 -0.95 41.87
C ASP A 141 -14.97 -0.81 42.80
N ASP A 142 -13.88 -0.18 42.37
CA ASP A 142 -12.73 0.10 43.22
C ASP A 142 -13.06 1.18 44.27
N ALA A 143 -13.92 2.17 43.95
CA ALA A 143 -14.41 3.14 44.92
C ALA A 143 -15.35 2.50 45.95
N ARG A 144 -16.29 1.65 45.52
CA ARG A 144 -17.16 0.86 46.42
C ARG A 144 -16.34 -0.09 47.27
N LYS A 145 -15.37 -0.81 46.70
CA LYS A 145 -14.42 -1.65 47.44
C LYS A 145 -13.62 -0.83 48.43
N LYS A 146 -13.12 0.35 48.06
CA LYS A 146 -12.38 1.23 48.97
C LYS A 146 -13.24 1.75 50.12
N MET A 147 -14.52 2.07 49.88
CA MET A 147 -15.46 2.43 50.95
C MET A 147 -15.77 1.25 51.90
N ILE A 148 -15.90 0.04 51.36
CA ILE A 148 -16.11 -1.17 52.16
C ILE A 148 -14.83 -1.54 52.94
N LEU A 149 -13.65 -1.47 52.29
CA LEU A 149 -12.35 -1.74 52.91
C LEU A 149 -11.94 -0.67 53.94
N SER A 150 -12.40 0.58 53.80
CA SER A 150 -12.14 1.62 54.81
C SER A 150 -12.94 1.40 56.09
N ASN A 151 -14.09 0.70 56.01
CA ASN A 151 -14.89 0.34 57.17
C ASN A 151 -14.41 -0.95 57.87
N LEU A 152 -13.75 -1.86 57.14
CA LEU A 152 -13.12 -3.06 57.68
C LEU A 152 -11.61 -2.83 57.90
N SER A 153 -11.29 -1.89 58.80
CA SER A 153 -9.93 -1.52 59.20
C SER A 153 -8.89 -2.66 59.15
N PHE A 154 -7.64 -2.25 58.90
CA PHE A 154 -6.42 -2.94 59.35
C PHE A 154 -5.85 -4.03 58.39
N THR A 155 -4.53 -3.95 58.15
CA THR A 155 -3.65 -4.92 57.44
C THR A 155 -3.38 -4.74 55.92
N GLY A 156 -2.45 -3.82 55.61
CA GLY A 156 -1.20 -4.18 54.94
C GLY A 156 -1.15 -4.68 53.48
N TYR A 157 -2.25 -4.83 52.74
CA TYR A 157 -2.17 -5.36 51.36
C TYR A 157 -2.71 -4.39 50.28
N LYS A 158 -1.76 -3.67 49.68
CA LYS A 158 -1.63 -3.31 48.25
C LYS A 158 -2.89 -2.80 47.53
N THR A 159 -2.97 -1.49 47.33
CA THR A 159 -3.89 -0.84 46.38
C THR A 159 -3.12 0.06 45.41
N GLN A 160 -2.74 -0.50 44.25
CA GLN A 160 -2.49 0.30 43.03
C GLN A 160 -3.72 0.16 42.13
N THR A 161 -4.82 0.77 42.57
CA THR A 161 -6.08 0.87 41.83
C THR A 161 -6.19 2.29 41.26
N GLY A 162 -5.52 2.48 40.13
CA GLY A 162 -5.68 3.65 39.26
C GLY A 162 -5.79 3.17 37.80
N PRO A 163 -6.17 4.04 36.85
CA PRO A 163 -6.21 3.70 35.43
C PRO A 163 -4.92 2.98 35.05
N LYS A 164 -5.00 1.87 34.29
CA LYS A 164 -3.85 1.04 33.89
C LYS A 164 -2.81 1.96 33.27
N ARG A 165 -1.87 2.44 34.09
CA ARG A 165 -0.72 3.21 33.60
C ARG A 165 -0.04 2.29 32.61
N GLN A 166 0.14 2.79 31.39
CA GLN A 166 0.79 2.03 30.32
C GLN A 166 2.01 1.33 30.91
N THR A 167 2.03 0.00 30.79
CA THR A 167 3.07 -0.77 31.47
C THR A 167 4.43 -0.34 30.95
N GLU A 168 5.48 -0.37 31.79
CA GLU A 168 6.84 -0.03 31.33
C GLU A 168 7.26 -0.89 30.12
N ARG A 169 6.70 -2.11 30.01
CA ARG A 169 6.84 -2.98 28.83
C ARG A 169 6.21 -2.38 27.57
N GLU A 170 5.00 -1.84 27.66
CA GLU A 170 4.32 -1.19 26.54
C GLU A 170 5.00 0.12 26.14
N LYS A 171 5.45 0.93 27.10
CA LYS A 171 6.22 2.15 26.83
C LYS A 171 7.53 1.83 26.12
N LYS A 172 8.29 0.83 26.61
CA LYS A 172 9.51 0.36 25.95
C LYS A 172 9.22 -0.11 24.52
N LYS A 173 8.15 -0.88 24.32
CA LYS A 173 7.78 -1.35 22.98
C LYS A 173 7.43 -0.19 22.05
N LYS A 174 6.68 0.80 22.54
CA LYS A 174 6.33 2.01 21.79
C LYS A 174 7.59 2.79 21.37
N ILE A 175 8.46 3.12 22.32
CA ILE A 175 9.70 3.86 22.05
C ILE A 175 10.62 3.12 21.08
N LEU A 176 10.77 1.79 21.23
CA LEU A 176 11.59 1.00 20.31
C LEU A 176 10.99 0.93 18.90
N ASN A 177 9.66 0.89 18.78
CA ASN A 177 8.99 0.93 17.50
C ASN A 177 9.13 2.31 16.83
N ASP A 178 8.99 3.40 17.60
CA ASP A 178 9.17 4.77 17.09
C ASP A 178 10.61 5.02 16.61
N ARG A 179 11.61 4.39 17.26
CA ARG A 179 13.02 4.43 16.83
C ARG A 179 13.32 3.53 15.63
N ARG A 180 12.42 2.59 15.28
CA ARG A 180 12.63 1.64 14.19
C ARG A 180 12.28 2.31 12.86
N LYS A 181 13.30 2.54 12.04
CA LYS A 181 13.12 3.00 10.66
C LYS A 181 12.90 1.78 9.76
N GLU A 182 11.79 1.75 9.03
CA GLU A 182 11.55 0.71 8.03
C GLU A 182 12.59 0.84 6.91
N LEU A 183 13.14 -0.31 6.51
CA LEU A 183 14.18 -0.36 5.49
C LEU A 183 13.56 -0.91 4.20
N ASN A 184 13.51 -0.09 3.16
CA ASN A 184 13.11 -0.50 1.82
C ASN A 184 14.37 -0.65 0.95
N VAL A 185 14.71 -1.90 0.60
CA VAL A 185 15.91 -2.23 -0.19
C VAL A 185 15.59 -2.73 -1.60
N ASP A 186 14.33 -3.03 -1.90
CA ASP A 186 13.95 -3.83 -3.07
C ASP A 186 14.14 -3.09 -4.41
N HIS A 187 14.25 -1.76 -4.39
CA HIS A 187 14.33 -0.92 -5.59
C HIS A 187 15.53 0.04 -5.57
N MET A 188 16.59 -0.29 -4.84
CA MET A 188 17.79 0.56 -4.73
C MET A 188 18.89 0.14 -5.71
N ARG A 189 19.64 1.13 -6.23
CA ARG A 189 20.85 0.91 -7.04
C ARG A 189 22.04 0.50 -6.16
N GLU A 190 23.04 -0.19 -6.73
CA GLU A 190 24.19 -0.74 -5.99
C GLU A 190 24.96 0.33 -5.18
N ASP A 191 25.23 1.49 -5.78
CA ASP A 191 25.93 2.58 -5.09
C ASP A 191 25.12 3.10 -3.88
N SER A 192 23.80 3.25 -4.05
CA SER A 192 22.90 3.65 -2.96
C SER A 192 22.80 2.60 -1.85
N LEU A 193 22.93 1.31 -2.19
CA LEU A 193 22.98 0.23 -1.19
C LEU A 193 24.28 0.28 -0.39
N ARG A 194 25.41 0.62 -1.02
CA ARG A 194 26.71 0.78 -0.33
C ARG A 194 26.68 1.96 0.65
N GLU A 195 26.07 3.07 0.26
CA GLU A 195 25.85 4.21 1.15
C GLU A 195 24.92 3.85 2.31
N LYS A 196 23.80 3.18 2.04
CA LYS A 196 22.86 2.74 3.08
C LYS A 196 23.49 1.77 4.07
N ALA A 197 24.35 0.87 3.61
CA ALA A 197 25.09 -0.06 4.46
C ALA A 197 26.04 0.69 5.41
N LYS A 198 26.76 1.71 4.90
CA LYS A 198 27.61 2.58 5.74
C LYS A 198 26.79 3.33 6.79
N GLU A 199 25.68 3.94 6.40
CA GLU A 199 24.79 4.65 7.34
C GLU A 199 24.26 3.74 8.46
N LEU A 200 23.84 2.51 8.13
CA LEU A 200 23.37 1.54 9.12
C LEU A 200 24.50 1.07 10.03
N TRP A 201 25.71 0.90 9.49
CA TRP A 201 26.89 0.55 10.27
C TRP A 201 27.26 1.65 11.26
N ASP A 202 27.31 2.91 10.81
CA ASP A 202 27.55 4.06 11.68
C ASP A 202 26.48 4.19 12.76
N TRP A 203 25.21 3.94 12.41
CA TRP A 203 24.10 3.95 13.36
C TRP A 203 24.26 2.88 14.44
N ILE A 204 24.62 1.63 14.07
CA ILE A 204 24.89 0.58 15.05
C ILE A 204 26.06 0.98 15.96
N ARG A 205 27.13 1.52 15.38
CA ARG A 205 28.32 1.92 16.14
C ARG A 205 28.02 3.03 17.14
N GLN A 206 27.19 4.00 16.77
CA GLN A 206 26.71 5.04 17.69
C GLN A 206 25.91 4.43 18.86
N LEU A 207 24.97 3.52 18.58
CA LEU A 207 24.16 2.86 19.60
C LEU A 207 25.02 2.03 20.56
N GLU A 208 26.07 1.38 20.06
CA GLU A 208 27.02 0.64 20.89
C GLU A 208 27.83 1.54 21.81
N ALA A 209 28.30 2.68 21.32
CA ALA A 209 28.99 3.68 22.13
C ALA A 209 28.09 4.22 23.24
N GLU A 210 26.84 4.60 22.93
CA GLU A 210 25.86 5.06 23.92
C GLU A 210 25.57 3.98 24.98
N LYS A 211 25.43 2.71 24.55
CA LYS A 211 25.24 1.57 25.46
C LYS A 211 26.41 1.43 26.42
N TYR A 212 27.64 1.55 25.94
CA TYR A 212 28.85 1.44 26.76
C TYR A 212 28.90 2.54 27.83
N GLU A 213 28.67 3.79 27.43
CA GLU A 213 28.62 4.93 28.37
C GLU A 213 27.56 4.75 29.45
N LEU A 214 26.36 4.27 29.08
CA LEU A 214 25.29 3.98 30.04
C LEU A 214 25.65 2.84 30.99
N GLN A 215 26.32 1.78 30.51
CA GLN A 215 26.79 0.68 31.36
C GLN A 215 27.85 1.13 32.36
N TYR A 216 28.78 2.00 31.93
CA TYR A 216 29.78 2.58 32.81
C TYR A 216 29.13 3.47 33.89
N LYS A 217 28.22 4.37 33.50
CA LYS A 217 27.44 5.20 34.43
C LYS A 217 26.65 4.37 35.43
N HIS A 218 25.96 3.33 34.97
CA HIS A 218 25.19 2.44 35.83
C HIS A 218 26.09 1.74 36.86
N SER A 219 27.28 1.29 36.45
CA SER A 219 28.25 0.65 37.35
C SER A 219 28.76 1.62 38.42
N LYS A 220 29.06 2.87 38.04
CA LYS A 220 29.43 3.93 38.98
C LYS A 220 28.31 4.25 39.97
N GLN A 221 27.08 4.44 39.48
CA GLN A 221 25.91 4.71 40.32
C GLN A 221 25.63 3.57 41.29
N LYS A 222 25.82 2.31 40.88
CA LYS A 222 25.66 1.14 41.76
C LYS A 222 26.65 1.19 42.94
N TYR A 223 27.89 1.60 42.70
CA TYR A 223 28.88 1.81 43.76
C TYR A 223 28.48 2.97 44.68
N GLU A 224 28.12 4.12 44.11
CA GLU A 224 27.69 5.30 44.87
C GLU A 224 26.50 4.99 45.79
N VAL A 225 25.49 4.28 45.28
CA VAL A 225 24.34 3.83 46.09
C VAL A 225 24.78 2.94 47.25
N THR A 226 25.75 2.05 47.03
CA THR A 226 26.28 1.18 48.08
C THR A 226 26.99 1.99 49.18
N VAL A 227 27.85 2.93 48.78
CA VAL A 227 28.52 3.84 49.72
C VAL A 227 27.53 4.70 50.49
N LEU A 228 26.52 5.26 49.82
CA LEU A 228 25.48 6.07 50.46
C LEU A 228 24.66 5.24 51.47
N ARG A 229 24.33 3.99 51.15
CA ARG A 229 23.66 3.09 52.10
C ARG A 229 24.50 2.86 53.36
N ASN A 230 25.80 2.65 53.21
CA ASN A 230 26.71 2.48 54.35
C ASN A 230 26.77 3.76 55.20
N ARG A 231 26.96 4.92 54.57
CA ARG A 231 26.98 6.23 55.26
C ARG A 231 25.69 6.49 56.05
N VAL A 232 24.52 6.21 55.46
CA VAL A 232 23.24 6.32 56.15
C VAL A 232 23.17 5.39 57.36
N SER A 233 23.63 4.14 57.22
CA SER A 233 23.67 3.18 58.33
C SER A 233 24.55 3.68 59.48
N ASP A 234 25.74 4.21 59.18
CA ASP A 234 26.69 4.68 60.18
C ASP A 234 26.15 5.90 60.94
N HIS A 235 25.57 6.87 60.23
CA HIS A 235 24.92 8.02 60.88
C HIS A 235 23.69 7.63 61.72
N GLN A 236 22.93 6.61 61.31
CA GLN A 236 21.80 6.10 62.10
C GLN A 236 22.25 5.33 63.36
N LYS A 237 23.35 4.57 63.29
CA LYS A 237 23.92 3.86 64.46
C LYS A 237 24.40 4.84 65.53
N ILE A 238 25.06 5.92 65.12
CA ILE A 238 25.52 6.98 66.04
C ILE A 238 24.33 7.70 66.69
N SER A 239 23.25 7.95 65.93
CA SER A 239 22.04 8.60 66.45
C SER A 239 21.23 7.73 67.43
N LYS A 240 21.25 6.40 67.29
CA LYS A 240 20.54 5.47 68.19
C LYS A 240 21.38 4.93 69.36
N GLY A 241 22.68 5.25 69.42
CA GLY A 241 23.64 4.74 70.42
C GLY A 241 23.81 5.59 71.69
N GLY A 242 23.03 6.65 71.90
CA GLY A 242 23.21 7.61 72.99
C GLY A 242 22.15 7.59 74.10
N ARG A 243 21.39 6.50 74.28
CA ARG A 243 20.39 6.41 75.38
C ARG A 243 20.47 5.09 76.14
N SER A 244 21.68 4.70 76.54
CA SER A 244 21.87 3.74 77.63
C SER A 244 21.72 4.47 78.96
N LYS A 245 20.54 4.38 79.56
CA LYS A 245 20.34 4.44 81.02
C LYS A 245 21.46 3.63 81.70
N ARG A 246 22.43 4.27 82.34
CA ARG A 246 23.10 3.71 83.52
C ARG A 246 22.63 4.50 84.72
N GLY A 247 21.47 4.10 85.21
CA GLY A 247 21.12 4.36 86.59
C GLY A 247 21.98 3.48 87.50
N LEU A 248 22.49 4.11 88.55
CA LEU A 248 22.57 3.60 89.91
C LEU A 248 23.18 2.20 90.11
N ARG A 249 24.39 2.15 90.67
CA ARG A 249 24.69 1.14 91.70
C ARG A 249 25.89 1.53 92.58
N LYS A 250 25.55 1.67 93.87
CA LYS A 250 26.34 1.78 95.12
C LYS A 250 27.26 2.98 95.27
#